data_AF-A0AAN8ID18-F1
#
_entry.id   AF-A0AAN8ID18-F1
#
_cell.length_a   1.000
_cell.length_b   1.000
_cell.length_c   1.000
_cell.angle_alpha   90.00
_cell.angle_beta   90.00
_cell.angle_gamma   90.00
#
_symmetry.space_group_name_H-M   'P 1'
#
loop_
_entity.id
_entity.type
_entity.pdbx_description
1 polymer ?
#
loop_
_entity_poly.entity_id
_entity_poly.type
_entity_poly.pdbx_seq_one_letter_code
_entity_poly.pdbx_strand_id
1 'polypeptide(L)'
;MYNDESVLEQHHLAVAFKLLQDSNCDFLCSLSKKQRLQFRKIVIDMVLATDMSKHMSLLADLKTMVEAKKVAGNNVIVLDKYNDKIQVLQSMIHLADLSNPT
;
A
#
# COMPACT_ATOMS: atom_id res chain seq x y z
N MET A 1 -11.79 10.45 -16.52
CA MET A 1 -11.28 9.07 -16.36
C MET A 1 -10.99 8.73 -14.90
N TYR A 2 -10.47 9.67 -14.09
CA TYR A 2 -10.12 9.42 -12.68
C TYR A 2 -10.82 10.33 -11.65
N ASN A 3 -11.82 11.11 -12.08
CA ASN A 3 -12.70 11.93 -11.23
C ASN A 3 -11.96 12.80 -10.18
N ASP A 4 -10.82 13.38 -10.57
CA ASP A 4 -9.98 14.28 -9.76
C ASP A 4 -9.44 13.70 -8.44
N GLU A 5 -9.51 12.37 -8.26
CA GLU A 5 -8.92 11.67 -7.10
C GLU A 5 -7.65 10.94 -7.52
N SER A 6 -6.54 11.14 -6.80
CA SER A 6 -5.27 10.39 -6.96
C SER A 6 -4.89 10.12 -8.43
N VAL A 7 -4.95 11.16 -9.27
CA VAL A 7 -4.93 11.02 -10.75
C VAL A 7 -3.66 10.32 -11.24
N LEU A 8 -2.50 10.71 -10.69
CA LEU A 8 -1.21 10.14 -11.09
C LEU A 8 -1.04 8.73 -10.54
N GLU A 9 -1.44 8.48 -9.29
CA GLU A 9 -1.33 7.16 -8.66
C GLU A 9 -2.24 6.13 -9.37
N GLN A 10 -3.44 6.54 -9.76
CA GLN A 10 -4.34 5.72 -10.59
C GLN A 10 -3.74 5.46 -11.98
N HIS A 11 -3.07 6.45 -12.57
CA HIS A 11 -2.37 6.27 -13.84
C HIS A 11 -1.19 5.30 -13.71
N HIS A 12 -0.36 5.41 -12.66
CA HIS A 12 0.75 4.50 -12.39
C HIS A 12 0.27 3.04 -12.29
N LEU A 13 -0.83 2.82 -11.55
CA LEU A 13 -1.45 1.50 -11.44
C LEU A 13 -1.97 0.98 -12.78
N ALA A 14 -2.65 1.82 -13.56
CA ALA A 14 -3.20 1.43 -14.85
C ALA A 14 -2.09 0.99 -15.82
N VAL A 15 -1.00 1.76 -15.91
CA VAL A 15 0.15 1.44 -16.76
C VAL A 15 0.84 0.17 -16.28
N ALA A 16 1.13 0.03 -14.98
CA ALA A 16 1.79 -1.16 -14.44
C ALA A 16 1.00 -2.45 -14.71
N PHE A 17 -0.31 -2.45 -14.45
CA PHE A 17 -1.15 -3.63 -14.71
C PHE A 17 -1.42 -3.87 -16.19
N LYS A 18 -1.27 -2.85 -17.05
CA LYS A 18 -1.31 -3.03 -18.49
C LYS A 18 -0.05 -3.74 -18.99
N LEU A 19 1.13 -3.29 -18.54
CA LEU A 19 2.41 -3.92 -18.87
C LEU A 19 2.48 -5.39 -18.43
N LEU A 20 1.86 -5.76 -17.30
CA LEU A 20 1.77 -7.17 -16.89
C LEU A 20 1.03 -8.07 -17.91
N GLN A 21 0.25 -7.51 -18.83
CA GLN A 21 -0.47 -8.27 -19.86
C GLN A 21 0.36 -8.46 -21.14
N ASP A 22 1.51 -7.78 -21.26
CA ASP A 22 2.38 -7.90 -22.41
C ASP A 22 3.13 -9.24 -22.39
N SER A 23 3.54 -9.70 -23.58
CA SER A 23 4.27 -10.96 -23.72
C SER A 23 5.54 -10.95 -22.87
N ASN A 24 5.77 -12.03 -22.11
CA ASN A 24 6.92 -12.21 -21.22
C ASN A 24 7.02 -11.22 -20.04
N CYS A 25 5.97 -10.45 -19.74
CA CYS A 25 5.95 -9.51 -18.63
C CYS A 25 5.14 -9.99 -17.40
N ASP A 26 4.35 -11.06 -17.53
CA ASP A 26 3.57 -11.63 -16.41
C ASP A 26 4.46 -12.45 -15.45
N PHE A 27 5.14 -11.77 -14.53
CA PHE A 27 5.88 -12.41 -13.44
C PHE A 27 4.98 -13.04 -12.37
N LEU A 28 3.66 -12.82 -12.44
CA LEU A 28 2.67 -13.45 -11.56
C LEU A 28 2.12 -14.76 -12.16
N CYS A 29 2.73 -15.27 -13.24
CA CYS A 29 2.32 -16.46 -13.99
C CYS A 29 2.02 -17.67 -13.09
N SER A 30 2.84 -17.90 -12.06
CA SER A 30 2.75 -19.03 -11.13
C SER A 30 1.70 -18.86 -10.02
N LEU A 31 1.13 -17.66 -9.85
CA LEU A 31 0.15 -17.41 -8.80
C LEU A 31 -1.25 -17.90 -9.19
N SER A 32 -1.95 -18.49 -8.22
CA SER A 32 -3.36 -18.82 -8.35
C SER A 32 -4.22 -17.56 -8.56
N LYS A 33 -5.41 -17.72 -9.14
CA LYS A 33 -6.38 -16.61 -9.34
C LYS A 33 -6.65 -15.84 -8.04
N LYS A 34 -6.77 -16.56 -6.91
CA LYS A 34 -7.00 -15.95 -5.59
C LYS A 34 -5.81 -15.10 -5.14
N GLN A 35 -4.59 -15.61 -5.30
CA GLN A 35 -3.36 -14.87 -4.97
C GLN A 35 -3.19 -13.63 -5.86
N ARG A 36 -3.49 -13.72 -7.16
CA ARG A 36 -3.47 -12.56 -8.06
C ARG A 36 -4.45 -11.48 -7.67
N LEU A 37 -5.66 -11.85 -7.24
CA LEU A 37 -6.65 -10.89 -6.76
C LEU A 37 -6.18 -10.20 -5.47
N GLN A 38 -5.60 -10.97 -4.55
CA GLN A 38 -5.02 -10.43 -3.31
C GLN A 38 -3.83 -9.50 -3.59
N PHE A 39 -2.90 -9.91 -4.46
CA PHE A 39 -1.78 -9.09 -4.90
C PHE A 39 -2.27 -7.78 -5.50
N ARG A 40 -3.21 -7.85 -6.44
CA ARG A 40 -3.79 -6.66 -7.07
C ARG A 40 -4.37 -5.69 -6.04
N LYS A 41 -5.13 -6.21 -5.06
CA LYS A 41 -5.70 -5.40 -3.98
C LYS A 41 -4.62 -4.69 -3.17
N ILE A 42 -3.61 -5.43 -2.71
CA ILE A 42 -2.51 -4.89 -1.89
C ILE A 42 -1.73 -3.81 -2.66
N VAL A 43 -1.38 -4.07 -3.92
CA VAL A 43 -0.64 -3.10 -4.74
C VAL A 43 -1.44 -1.82 -4.99
N ILE A 44 -2.74 -1.93 -5.27
CA ILE A 44 -3.62 -0.75 -5.43
C ILE A 44 -3.64 0.06 -4.13
N ASP A 45 -3.91 -0.60 -3.00
CA ASP A 45 -3.99 0.06 -1.69
C ASP A 45 -2.66 0.76 -1.33
N MET A 46 -1.51 0.16 -1.68
CA MET A 46 -0.18 0.74 -1.42
C MET A 46 0.17 1.92 -2.34
N VAL A 47 -0.05 1.81 -3.65
CA VAL A 47 0.28 2.91 -4.58
C VAL A 47 -0.65 4.09 -4.39
N LEU A 48 -1.94 3.87 -4.11
CA LEU A 48 -2.85 4.97 -3.79
C LEU A 48 -2.48 5.70 -2.49
N ALA A 49 -1.70 5.07 -1.61
CA ALA A 49 -1.25 5.69 -0.36
C ALA A 49 -0.03 6.61 -0.55
N THR A 50 0.64 6.60 -1.71
CA THR A 50 1.74 7.53 -2.00
C THR A 50 1.22 8.92 -2.39
N ASP A 51 -0.09 9.07 -2.62
CA ASP A 51 -0.73 10.37 -2.85
C ASP A 51 -0.54 11.26 -1.61
N MET A 52 0.17 12.38 -1.78
CA MET A 52 0.49 13.31 -0.71
C MET A 52 -0.74 13.98 -0.08
N SER A 53 -1.88 14.01 -0.76
CA SER A 53 -3.15 14.46 -0.14
C SER A 53 -3.57 13.58 1.04
N LYS A 54 -3.12 12.32 1.09
CA LYS A 54 -3.41 11.35 2.15
C LYS A 54 -2.36 11.30 3.26
N HIS A 55 -1.29 12.08 3.16
CA HIS A 55 -0.19 12.05 4.13
C HIS A 55 -0.69 12.26 5.58
N MET A 56 -1.55 13.26 5.80
CA MET A 56 -2.02 13.58 7.16
C MET A 56 -2.92 12.50 7.75
N SER A 57 -3.79 11.87 6.94
CA SER A 57 -4.60 10.74 7.39
C SER A 57 -3.75 9.52 7.73
N LEU A 58 -2.78 9.17 6.87
CA LEU A 58 -1.85 8.06 7.11
C LEU A 58 -1.05 8.25 8.41
N LEU A 59 -0.57 9.47 8.65
CA LEU A 59 0.15 9.81 9.87
C LEU A 59 -0.73 9.71 11.12
N ALA A 60 -1.98 10.18 11.04
CA ALA A 60 -2.93 10.09 12.15
C ALA A 60 -3.28 8.64 12.50
N ASP A 61 -3.52 7.81 11.48
CA ASP A 61 -3.79 6.39 11.64
C ASP A 61 -2.58 5.67 12.24
N LEU A 62 -1.38 5.94 11.74
CA LEU A 62 -0.13 5.35 12.25
C LEU A 62 0.10 5.73 13.73
N LYS A 63 -0.11 7.00 14.10
CA LYS A 63 -0.04 7.45 15.50
C LYS A 63 -1.02 6.67 16.38
N THR A 64 -2.27 6.56 15.94
CA THR A 64 -3.32 5.83 16.67
C THR A 64 -2.95 4.36 16.86
N MET A 65 -2.42 3.72 15.82
CA MET A 65 -1.93 2.34 15.89
C MET A 65 -0.78 2.19 16.89
N VAL A 66 0.20 3.09 16.85
CA VAL A 66 1.36 3.06 17.76
C VAL A 66 0.90 3.18 19.21
N GLU A 67 -0.01 4.11 19.52
CA GLU A 67 -0.53 4.26 20.89
C GLU A 67 -1.31 3.02 21.34
N ALA A 68 -2.16 2.45 20.49
CA ALA A 68 -2.90 1.23 20.81
C ALA A 68 -1.98 0.02 21.07
N LYS A 69 -0.89 -0.12 20.29
CA LYS A 69 0.05 -1.25 20.41
C LYS A 69 1.07 -1.05 21.53
N LYS A 70 1.44 0.19 21.89
CA LYS A 70 2.26 0.48 23.09
C LYS A 70 1.61 -0.01 24.38
N VAL A 71 0.30 0.19 24.52
CA VAL A 71 -0.48 -0.24 25.70
C VAL A 71 -0.49 -1.77 25.86
N ALA A 72 -0.28 -2.53 24.78
CA ALA A 72 -0.27 -3.99 24.81
C ALA A 72 1.03 -4.61 25.39
N GLY A 73 2.06 -3.80 25.69
CA GLY A 73 3.22 -4.20 26.51
C GLY A 73 4.21 -5.20 25.90
N ASN A 74 4.05 -5.59 24.64
CA ASN A 74 4.96 -6.52 23.97
C ASN A 74 5.94 -5.79 23.04
N ASN A 75 7.22 -6.19 23.09
CA ASN A 75 8.28 -5.70 22.18
C ASN A 75 8.11 -6.16 20.72
N VAL A 76 7.07 -6.94 20.42
CA VAL A 76 6.76 -7.45 19.09
C VAL A 76 5.40 -6.91 18.65
N ILE A 77 5.38 -6.22 17.51
CA ILE A 77 4.14 -5.71 16.92
C ILE A 77 3.38 -6.88 16.29
N VAL A 78 2.28 -7.29 16.92
CA VAL A 78 1.39 -8.32 16.38
C VAL A 78 0.37 -7.67 15.43
N LEU A 79 0.41 -8.07 14.15
CA LEU A 79 -0.46 -7.59 13.08
C LEU A 79 -1.31 -8.76 12.55
N ASP A 80 -2.38 -9.13 13.26
CA ASP A 80 -3.21 -10.27 12.86
C ASP A 80 -4.23 -9.91 11.79
N LYS A 81 -4.74 -8.68 11.86
CA LYS A 81 -5.79 -8.19 10.96
C LYS A 81 -5.20 -7.71 9.65
N TYR A 82 -5.91 -7.95 8.55
CA TYR A 82 -5.52 -7.43 7.23
C TYR A 82 -5.39 -5.90 7.24
N ASN A 83 -6.30 -5.19 7.92
CA ASN A 83 -6.26 -3.73 8.01
C ASN A 83 -4.99 -3.22 8.72
N ASP A 84 -4.59 -3.88 9.81
CA ASP A 84 -3.34 -3.53 10.50
C ASP A 84 -2.13 -3.73 9.56
N LYS A 85 -2.10 -4.84 8.80
CA LYS A 85 -1.02 -5.12 7.85
C LYS A 85 -0.97 -4.10 6.72
N ILE A 86 -2.11 -3.79 6.10
CA ILE A 86 -2.13 -2.86 4.96
C ILE A 86 -1.78 -1.44 5.38
N GLN A 87 -2.25 -0.98 6.54
CA GLN A 87 -1.92 0.35 7.06
C GLN A 87 -0.42 0.50 7.32
N VAL A 88 0.23 -0.53 7.87
CA VAL A 88 1.70 -0.54 8.05
C VAL A 88 2.41 -0.53 6.70
N LEU A 89 1.99 -1.35 5.73
CA LEU A 89 2.60 -1.39 4.39
C LEU A 89 2.46 -0.07 3.64
N GLN A 90 1.28 0.57 3.72
CA GLN A 90 1.02 1.90 3.17
C GLN A 90 1.93 2.96 3.81
N SER A 91 2.07 2.93 5.13
CA SER A 91 2.98 3.83 5.84
C SER A 91 4.44 3.61 5.43
N MET A 92 4.87 2.35 5.29
CA MET A 92 6.24 2.00 4.88
C MET A 92 6.58 2.52 3.49
N ILE A 93 5.70 2.31 2.49
CA ILE A 93 5.98 2.78 1.13
C ILE A 93 5.95 4.31 1.04
N HIS A 94 5.06 4.96 1.80
CA HIS A 94 5.01 6.43 1.89
C HIS A 94 6.28 7.01 2.51
N LEU A 95 6.80 6.38 3.57
CA LEU A 95 8.06 6.77 4.20
C LEU A 95 9.26 6.54 3.26
N ALA A 96 9.25 5.45 2.48
CA ALA A 96 10.27 5.19 1.48
C ALA A 96 10.29 6.29 0.40
N ASP A 97 9.13 6.74 -0.05
CA ASP A 97 9.01 7.85 -1.02
C ASP A 97 9.53 9.19 -0.47
N LEU A 98 9.39 9.40 0.85
CA LEU A 98 9.82 10.60 1.56
C LEU A 98 11.23 10.51 2.18
N SER A 99 12.03 9.49 1.83
CA SER A 99 13.32 9.19 2.48
C SER A 99 14.52 10.04 2.03
N ASN A 100 14.36 10.91 1.02
CA ASN A 100 15.48 11.70 0.50
C ASN A 100 16.19 12.63 1.54
N PRO A 101 15.48 13.28 2.48
CA PRO A 101 16.11 14.17 3.47
C PRO A 101 16.72 13.48 4.69
N THR A 102 16.58 12.16 4.84
CA THR A 102 17.11 11.37 5.97
C THR A 102 18.46 10.77 5.66
#